data_AF-A0A1H2LEL3-F1
#
_entry.id   AF-A0A1H2LEL3-F1
#
_cell.length_a   1.000
_cell.length_b   1.000
_cell.length_c   1.000
_cell.angle_alpha   90.00
_cell.angle_beta   90.00
_cell.angle_gamma   90.00
#
_symmetry.space_group_name_H-M   'P 1'
#
loop_
_entity.id
_entity.type
_entity.pdbx_description
1 polymer ?
#
loop_
_entity_poly.entity_id
_entity_poly.type
_entity_poly.pdbx_seq_one_letter_code
_entity_poly.pdbx_strand_id
1 'polypeptide(L)'
;MKEQGRSLRLSIIVGESDQWHHKPLYTEIVHRAHAMLLHLAPSPVTRLHRAIALRYTARPAAALRELDGLGDRLDGYHLFHATRAELLRDLGRPAEARAADERALRLTRNPAEQAIMHERLTWA
;
A
#
# COMPACT_ATOMS: atom_id res chain seq x y z
N MET A 1 -24.07 21.50 -16.67
CA MET A 1 -24.17 20.41 -17.65
C MET A 1 -24.00 19.09 -16.89
N LYS A 2 -25.06 18.30 -16.71
CA LYS A 2 -25.06 17.06 -15.90
C LYS A 2 -24.60 15.89 -16.77
N GLU A 3 -23.44 15.30 -16.45
CA GLU A 3 -22.97 14.10 -17.12
C GLU A 3 -23.79 12.89 -16.67
N GLN A 4 -24.70 12.44 -17.54
CA GLN A 4 -25.47 11.21 -17.38
C GLN A 4 -24.62 10.02 -17.88
N GLY A 5 -23.62 9.62 -17.11
CA GLY A 5 -22.86 8.38 -17.35
C GLY A 5 -23.51 7.21 -16.61
N ARG A 6 -23.83 6.11 -17.31
CA ARG A 6 -24.30 4.86 -16.66
C ARG A 6 -23.21 4.34 -15.72
N SER A 7 -23.42 4.48 -14.42
CA SER A 7 -22.60 3.81 -13.40
C SER A 7 -23.05 2.36 -13.28
N LEU A 8 -22.16 1.41 -13.56
CA LEU A 8 -22.35 0.00 -13.22
C LEU A 8 -21.90 -0.20 -11.78
N ARG A 9 -22.85 -0.48 -10.87
CA ARG A 9 -22.57 -0.84 -9.49
C ARG A 9 -22.41 -2.35 -9.39
N LEU A 10 -21.20 -2.82 -9.11
CA LEU A 10 -20.92 -4.20 -8.73
C LEU A 10 -20.67 -4.25 -7.22
N SER A 11 -21.49 -4.99 -6.48
CA SER A 11 -21.28 -5.26 -5.05
C SER A 11 -20.75 -6.69 -4.91
N ILE A 12 -19.52 -6.84 -4.42
CA ILE A 12 -18.92 -8.14 -4.13
C ILE A 12 -18.90 -8.29 -2.60
N ILE A 13 -19.51 -9.35 -2.08
CA ILE A 13 -19.45 -9.71 -0.65
C ILE A 13 -18.32 -10.73 -0.50
N VAL A 14 -17.38 -10.44 0.40
CA VAL A 14 -16.21 -11.25 0.67
C VAL A 14 -16.18 -11.52 2.16
N GLY A 15 -16.15 -12.80 2.53
CA GLY A 15 -15.94 -13.23 3.90
C GLY A 15 -14.48 -13.01 4.31
N GLU A 16 -14.26 -12.77 5.60
CA GLU A 16 -12.93 -12.57 6.19
C GLU A 16 -12.01 -13.79 5.99
N SER A 17 -12.60 -14.97 5.81
CA SER A 17 -11.94 -16.26 5.59
C SER A 17 -11.79 -16.65 4.11
N ASP A 18 -12.32 -15.87 3.17
CA ASP A 18 -12.30 -16.24 1.76
C ASP A 18 -10.85 -16.25 1.25
N GLN A 19 -10.50 -17.28 0.47
CA GLN A 19 -9.15 -17.44 -0.06
C GLN A 19 -9.15 -17.65 -1.58
N TRP A 20 -8.11 -17.13 -2.22
CA TRP A 20 -7.77 -17.32 -3.62
C TRP A 20 -6.29 -17.71 -3.73
N HIS A 21 -5.99 -18.87 -4.32
CA HIS A 21 -4.64 -19.45 -4.39
C HIS A 21 -3.88 -19.40 -3.03
N HIS A 22 -4.54 -19.84 -1.96
CA HIS A 22 -3.99 -19.88 -0.59
C HIS A 22 -3.66 -18.51 0.02
N LYS A 23 -4.26 -17.45 -0.50
CA LYS A 23 -4.12 -16.09 0.01
C LYS A 23 -5.50 -15.50 0.30
N PRO A 24 -5.65 -14.60 1.28
CA PRO A 24 -6.93 -13.97 1.55
C PRO A 24 -7.49 -13.25 0.32
N LEU A 25 -8.75 -13.51 -0.05
CA LEU A 25 -9.39 -13.04 -1.29
C LEU A 25 -9.40 -11.51 -1.42
N TYR A 26 -9.46 -10.78 -0.29
CA TYR A 26 -9.39 -9.32 -0.28
C TYR A 26 -8.11 -8.78 -0.93
N THR A 27 -7.00 -9.54 -0.85
CA THR A 27 -5.72 -9.20 -1.50
C THR A 27 -5.88 -9.01 -3.01
N GLU A 28 -6.57 -9.96 -3.64
CA GLU A 28 -6.70 -10.01 -5.09
C GLU A 28 -7.67 -8.92 -5.59
N ILE A 29 -8.69 -8.61 -4.79
CA ILE A 29 -9.64 -7.54 -5.06
C ILE A 29 -8.95 -6.18 -5.01
N VAL A 30 -8.17 -5.93 -3.95
CA VAL A 30 -7.34 -4.71 -3.83
C VAL A 30 -6.37 -4.61 -5.00
N HIS A 31 -5.72 -5.72 -5.38
CA HIS A 31 -4.81 -5.74 -6.52
C HIS A 31 -5.46 -5.37 -7.85
N ARG A 32 -6.60 -6.00 -8.17
CA ARG A 32 -7.31 -5.75 -9.43
C ARG A 32 -7.92 -4.34 -9.46
N ALA A 33 -8.48 -3.88 -8.35
CA ALA A 33 -9.03 -2.52 -8.25
C ALA A 33 -7.96 -1.45 -8.49
N HIS A 34 -6.77 -1.61 -7.92
CA HIS A 34 -5.67 -0.67 -8.14
C HIS A 34 -5.07 -0.76 -9.55
N ALA A 35 -5.00 -1.96 -10.16
CA ALA A 35 -4.59 -2.11 -11.55
C ALA A 35 -5.54 -1.39 -12.52
N MET A 36 -6.85 -1.39 -12.23
CA MET A 36 -7.85 -0.63 -13.00
C MET A 36 -7.70 0.88 -12.80
N LEU A 37 -7.45 1.35 -11.57
CA LEU A 37 -7.25 2.78 -11.28
C LEU A 37 -6.03 3.38 -11.99
N LEU A 38 -4.97 2.59 -12.19
CA LEU A 38 -3.78 3.02 -12.96
C LEU A 38 -4.07 3.30 -14.43
N HIS A 39 -5.07 2.63 -15.02
CA HIS A 39 -5.47 2.86 -16.41
C HIS A 39 -6.36 4.12 -16.54
N LEU A 40 -7.08 4.48 -15.48
CA LEU A 40 -8.06 5.58 -15.50
C LEU A 40 -7.46 6.93 -15.05
N ALA A 41 -6.51 6.93 -14.12
CA ALA A 41 -5.86 8.16 -13.62
C ALA A 41 -4.46 7.86 -13.04
N PRO A 42 -3.39 7.84 -13.86
CA PRO A 42 -2.05 7.57 -13.38
C PRO A 42 -1.50 8.75 -12.55
N SER A 43 -1.30 8.52 -11.25
CA SER A 43 -0.74 9.48 -10.29
C SER A 43 0.27 8.79 -9.37
N PRO A 44 1.12 9.54 -8.67
CA PRO A 44 2.01 8.97 -7.65
C PRO A 44 1.27 8.13 -6.60
N VAL A 45 0.08 8.59 -6.19
CA VAL A 45 -0.75 7.90 -5.21
C VAL A 45 -1.33 6.60 -5.78
N THR A 46 -1.76 6.56 -7.05
CA THR A 46 -2.25 5.31 -7.65
C THR A 46 -1.12 4.30 -7.89
N ARG A 47 0.11 4.76 -8.13
CA ARG A 47 1.30 3.90 -8.17
C ARG A 47 1.69 3.37 -6.79
N LEU A 48 1.59 4.19 -5.74
CA LEU A 48 1.78 3.76 -4.35
C LEU A 48 0.78 2.65 -3.98
N HIS A 49 -0.50 2.84 -4.27
CA HIS A 49 -1.52 1.82 -3.99
C HIS A 49 -1.27 0.50 -4.74
N ARG A 50 -0.72 0.55 -5.96
CA ARG A 50 -0.28 -0.67 -6.65
C ARG A 50 0.89 -1.36 -5.95
N ALA A 51 1.87 -0.62 -5.45
CA ALA A 51 2.97 -1.22 -4.69
C ALA A 51 2.45 -1.96 -3.44
N ILE A 52 1.45 -1.38 -2.74
CA ILE A 52 0.74 -2.03 -1.63
C ILE A 52 0.07 -3.32 -2.11
N ALA A 53 -0.67 -3.28 -3.22
CA ALA A 53 -1.29 -4.49 -3.77
C ALA A 53 -0.28 -5.58 -4.15
N LEU A 54 0.87 -5.21 -4.73
CA LEU A 54 1.90 -6.16 -5.14
C LEU A 54 2.54 -6.89 -3.95
N ARG A 55 2.64 -6.24 -2.78
CA ARG A 55 3.07 -6.86 -1.51
C ARG A 55 2.33 -8.17 -1.25
N TYR A 56 1.01 -8.12 -1.31
CA TYR A 56 0.14 -9.27 -1.01
C TYR A 56 0.20 -10.38 -2.09
N THR A 57 0.69 -10.08 -3.30
CA THR A 57 0.90 -11.08 -4.36
C THR A 57 2.22 -11.88 -4.22
N ALA A 58 2.94 -11.75 -3.10
CA ALA A 58 4.25 -12.38 -2.85
C ALA A 58 5.35 -11.92 -3.83
N ARG A 59 5.27 -10.66 -4.29
CA ARG A 59 6.30 -10.02 -5.11
C ARG A 59 6.94 -8.80 -4.41
N PRO A 60 7.39 -8.91 -3.14
CA PRO A 60 7.84 -7.77 -2.34
C PRO A 60 9.03 -7.04 -2.96
N ALA A 61 9.98 -7.74 -3.60
CA ALA A 61 11.10 -7.11 -4.29
C ALA A 61 10.67 -6.26 -5.51
N ALA A 62 9.67 -6.72 -6.26
CA ALA A 62 9.14 -5.97 -7.39
C ALA A 62 8.34 -4.75 -6.92
N ALA A 63 7.54 -4.93 -5.86
CA ALA A 63 6.81 -3.84 -5.21
C ALA A 63 7.76 -2.76 -4.67
N LEU A 64 8.87 -3.17 -4.02
CA LEU A 64 9.85 -2.23 -3.47
C LEU A 64 10.54 -1.41 -4.58
N ARG A 65 10.92 -2.03 -5.70
CA ARG A 65 11.50 -1.27 -6.84
C ARG A 65 10.51 -0.27 -7.44
N GLU A 66 9.24 -0.65 -7.60
CA GLU A 66 8.22 0.28 -8.09
C GLU A 66 8.02 1.44 -7.11
N LEU A 67 8.03 1.14 -5.81
CA LEU A 67 7.92 2.14 -4.76
C LEU A 67 9.13 3.08 -4.74
N ASP A 68 10.36 2.56 -4.74
CA ASP A 68 11.59 3.38 -4.69
C ASP A 68 11.64 4.40 -5.85
N GLY A 69 11.10 4.05 -7.04
CA GLY A 69 10.97 4.98 -8.18
C GLY A 69 10.00 6.15 -7.97
N LEU A 70 9.28 6.20 -6.85
CA LEU A 70 8.38 7.30 -6.46
C LEU A 70 9.00 8.22 -5.39
N GLY A 71 10.19 7.90 -4.88
CA GLY A 71 10.81 8.58 -3.73
C GLY A 71 10.82 10.10 -3.84
N ASP A 72 11.31 10.65 -4.96
CA ASP A 72 11.41 12.10 -5.15
C ASP A 72 10.04 12.83 -5.10
N ARG A 73 8.96 12.14 -5.47
CA ARG A 73 7.62 12.71 -5.55
C ARG A 73 6.81 12.50 -4.28
N LEU A 74 7.16 11.51 -3.48
CA LEU A 74 6.40 11.08 -2.30
C LEU A 74 7.23 11.10 -1.01
N ASP A 75 8.44 11.67 -0.98
CA ASP A 75 9.26 11.72 0.23
C ASP A 75 8.54 12.42 1.40
N GLY A 76 7.66 13.39 1.12
CA GLY A 76 6.85 14.05 2.14
C GLY A 76 5.61 13.27 2.61
N TYR A 77 5.36 12.09 2.05
CA TYR A 77 4.12 11.34 2.29
C TYR A 77 4.38 10.16 3.24
N HIS A 78 3.79 10.19 4.43
CA HIS A 78 4.05 9.19 5.46
C HIS A 78 3.69 7.76 5.02
N LEU A 79 2.60 7.57 4.26
CA LEU A 79 2.19 6.25 3.75
C LEU A 79 3.22 5.63 2.80
N PHE A 80 3.95 6.45 2.04
CA PHE A 80 5.04 5.96 1.20
C PHE A 80 6.12 5.26 2.04
N HIS A 81 6.56 5.92 3.12
CA HIS A 81 7.58 5.38 4.01
C HIS A 81 7.08 4.16 4.82
N ALA A 82 5.81 4.18 5.23
CA ALA A 82 5.18 3.06 5.93
C ALA A 82 5.11 1.78 5.07
N THR A 83 4.69 1.92 3.80
CA THR A 83 4.68 0.81 2.84
C THR A 83 6.09 0.32 2.54
N ARG A 84 7.06 1.23 2.43
CA ARG A 84 8.47 0.87 2.22
C ARG A 84 9.01 0.03 3.39
N ALA A 85 8.70 0.41 4.62
CA ALA A 85 9.10 -0.34 5.80
C ALA A 85 8.52 -1.76 5.83
N GLU A 86 7.26 -1.95 5.46
CA GLU A 86 6.63 -3.27 5.36
C GLU A 86 7.30 -4.16 4.32
N LEU A 87 7.53 -3.63 3.12
CA LEU A 87 8.22 -4.35 2.05
C LEU A 87 9.65 -4.74 2.43
N LEU A 88 10.36 -3.87 3.16
CA LEU A 88 11.70 -4.15 3.67
C LEU A 88 11.68 -5.26 4.73
N ARG A 89 10.66 -5.31 5.61
CA ARG A 89 10.47 -6.44 6.55
C ARG A 89 10.22 -7.74 5.82
N ASP A 90 9.32 -7.74 4.82
CA ASP A 90 9.00 -8.92 4.01
C ASP A 90 10.24 -9.45 3.25
N LEU A 91 11.24 -8.60 3.02
CA LEU A 91 12.53 -8.95 2.40
C LEU A 91 13.65 -9.25 3.41
N GLY A 92 13.37 -9.27 4.71
CA GLY A 92 14.37 -9.54 5.74
C GLY A 92 15.38 -8.42 5.96
N ARG A 93 15.01 -7.16 5.70
CA ARG A 93 15.85 -5.95 5.86
C ARG A 93 15.38 -5.07 7.03
N PRO A 94 15.47 -5.55 8.29
CA PRO A 94 14.83 -4.91 9.45
C PRO A 94 15.39 -3.53 9.81
N ALA A 95 16.70 -3.32 9.65
CA ALA A 95 17.32 -2.02 9.95
C ALA A 95 16.80 -0.90 9.02
N GLU A 96 16.69 -1.20 7.73
CA GLU A 96 16.15 -0.26 6.75
C GLU A 96 14.64 -0.06 6.92
N ALA A 97 13.93 -1.12 7.31
CA ALA A 97 12.51 -1.01 7.65
C ALA A 97 12.29 -0.06 8.83
N ARG A 98 13.13 -0.15 9.87
CA ARG A 98 13.08 0.74 11.03
C ARG A 98 13.30 2.20 10.63
N ALA A 99 14.32 2.48 9.83
CA ALA A 99 14.59 3.84 9.35
C ALA A 99 13.42 4.42 8.54
N ALA A 100 12.77 3.59 7.72
CA ALA A 100 11.58 3.99 6.97
C ALA A 100 10.38 4.27 7.89
N ASP A 101 10.12 3.45 8.90
CA ASP A 101 9.05 3.72 9.88
C ASP A 101 9.30 4.96 10.72
N GLU A 102 10.55 5.25 11.10
CA GLU A 102 10.91 6.50 11.75
C GLU A 102 10.63 7.72 10.86
N ARG A 103 10.88 7.62 9.55
CA ARG A 103 10.55 8.67 8.59
C ARG A 103 9.04 8.83 8.44
N ALA A 104 8.30 7.73 8.38
CA ALA A 104 6.84 7.74 8.36
C ALA A 104 6.29 8.46 9.60
N LEU A 105 6.74 8.08 10.80
CA LEU A 105 6.31 8.68 12.07
C LEU A 105 6.54 10.20 12.10
N ARG A 106 7.70 10.69 11.63
CA ARG A 106 7.99 12.13 11.58
C ARG A 106 7.06 12.91 10.63
N LEU A 107 6.55 12.27 9.59
CA LEU A 107 5.71 12.89 8.57
C LEU A 107 4.21 12.74 8.88
N THR A 108 3.83 11.80 9.75
CA THR A 108 2.46 11.61 10.21
C THR A 108 2.05 12.73 11.15
N ARG A 109 0.94 13.41 10.82
CA ARG A 109 0.35 14.48 11.66
C ARG A 109 -0.89 14.02 12.44
N ASN A 110 -1.35 12.79 12.22
CA ASN A 110 -2.52 12.21 12.85
C ASN A 110 -2.11 11.36 14.07
N PRO A 111 -2.58 11.68 15.30
CA PRO A 111 -2.23 10.94 16.52
C PRO A 111 -2.57 9.45 16.49
N ALA A 112 -3.66 9.05 15.81
CA ALA A 112 -4.05 7.64 15.69
C ALA A 112 -3.07 6.84 14.81
N GLU A 113 -2.60 7.44 13.73
CA GLU A 113 -1.60 6.83 12.84
C GLU A 113 -0.21 6.84 13.50
N GLN A 114 0.11 7.84 14.32
CA GLN A 114 1.36 7.86 15.11
C GLN A 114 1.41 6.71 16.13
N ALA A 115 0.28 6.38 16.78
CA ALA A 115 0.20 5.26 17.71
C ALA A 115 0.52 3.92 17.01
N ILE A 116 -0.07 3.68 15.83
CA ILE A 116 0.21 2.48 15.01
C ILE A 116 1.69 2.41 14.60
N MET A 117 2.29 3.54 14.22
CA MET A 117 3.72 3.62 13.87
C MET A 117 4.63 3.36 15.07
N HIS A 118 4.28 3.87 16.24
CA HIS A 118 5.03 3.64 17.48
C HIS A 118 5.03 2.16 17.87
N GLU A 119 3.85 1.53 17.83
CA GLU A 119 3.68 0.10 18.08
C GLU A 119 4.58 -0.74 17.18
N ARG A 120 4.63 -0.44 15.87
CA ARG A 120 5.51 -1.11 14.89
C ARG A 120 7.01 -0.99 15.19
N LEU A 121 7.43 0.09 15.84
CA LEU A 121 8.84 0.35 16.19
C LEU A 121 9.25 -0.33 17.50
N THR A 122 8.29 -0.63 18.38
CA THR A 122 8.51 -1.33 19.65
C THR A 122 8.48 -2.85 19.52
N TRP A 123 7.85 -3.41 18.48
CA TRP A 123 7.73 -4.86 18.25
C TRP A 123 8.73 -5.46 17.25
N ALA A 124 9.71 -4.69 16.76
CA ALA A 124 10.76 -5.13 15.83
C ALA A 124 12.11 -5.26 16.53
#